data_AF-D0LR25-F1
#
_entry.id   AF-D0LR25-F1
#
_cell.length_a   1.000
_cell.length_b   1.000
_cell.length_c   1.000
_cell.angle_alpha   90.00
_cell.angle_beta   90.00
_cell.angle_gamma   90.00
#
_symmetry.space_group_name_H-M   'P 1'
#
loop_
_entity.id
_entity.type
_entity.pdbx_description
1 polymer ?
#
loop_
_entity_poly.entity_id
_entity_poly.type
_entity_poly.pdbx_seq_one_letter_code
_entity_poly.pdbx_strand_id
1 'polypeptide(L)'
;MNAQHLMRRAAENNAWANHRLHAVCARLSDDELRAPRTSFFPSIHGTLTHIALDDAYYLEGLEALAAPEQGRRCLATRARRETRTCI
;
A
#
# COMPACT_ATOMS: atom_id res chain seq x y z
N MET A 1 -12.36 0.89 -25.61
CA MET A 1 -11.37 1.04 -24.53
C MET A 1 -11.45 -0.23 -23.68
N ASN A 2 -10.38 -1.02 -23.57
CA ASN A 2 -10.42 -2.29 -22.82
C ASN A 2 -9.95 -2.09 -21.37
N ALA A 3 -10.37 -2.99 -20.48
CA ALA A 3 -10.02 -2.92 -19.05
C ALA A 3 -8.50 -2.95 -18.81
N GLN A 4 -7.75 -3.71 -19.62
CA GLN A 4 -6.29 -3.79 -19.49
C GLN A 4 -5.59 -2.46 -19.74
N HIS A 5 -6.07 -1.66 -20.69
CA HIS A 5 -5.52 -0.34 -20.97
C HIS A 5 -5.78 0.62 -19.80
N LEU A 6 -6.99 0.61 -19.24
CA LEU A 6 -7.35 1.37 -18.05
C LEU A 6 -6.46 1.00 -16.85
N MET A 7 -6.26 -0.30 -16.60
CA MET A 7 -5.43 -0.77 -15.49
C MET A 7 -3.96 -0.37 -15.65
N ARG A 8 -3.41 -0.43 -16.87
CA ARG A 8 -2.05 0.04 -17.14
C ARG A 8 -1.89 1.54 -16.87
N ARG A 9 -2.84 2.37 -17.33
CA ARG A 9 -2.85 3.81 -17.06
C ARG A 9 -3.00 4.12 -15.57
N ALA A 10 -3.84 3.38 -14.86
CA ALA A 10 -3.99 3.52 -13.42
C ALA A 10 -2.68 3.18 -12.68
N ALA A 11 -1.98 2.10 -13.08
CA ALA A 11 -0.69 1.73 -12.51
C ALA A 11 0.40 2.79 -12.77
N GLU A 12 0.47 3.33 -14.00
CA GLU A 12 1.38 4.44 -14.34
C GLU A 12 1.11 5.68 -13.49
N ASN A 13 -0.16 6.05 -13.33
CA ASN A 13 -0.56 7.18 -12.49
C ASN A 13 -0.23 6.94 -11.01
N ASN A 14 -0.46 5.72 -10.51
CA ASN A 14 -0.12 5.36 -9.13
C ASN A 14 1.38 5.47 -8.88
N ALA A 15 2.22 4.96 -9.80
CA ALA A 15 3.68 5.07 -9.69
C ALA A 15 4.14 6.54 -9.65
N TRP A 16 3.57 7.40 -10.50
CA TRP A 16 3.86 8.84 -10.49
C TRP A 16 3.40 9.54 -9.21
N ALA A 17 2.19 9.22 -8.73
CA ALA A 17 1.64 9.78 -7.50
C ALA A 17 2.48 9.38 -6.28
N ASN A 18 2.84 8.09 -6.17
CA ASN A 18 3.70 7.57 -5.10
C ASN A 18 5.07 8.23 -5.10
N HIS A 19 5.70 8.39 -6.28
CA HIS A 19 6.97 9.10 -6.37
C HIS A 19 6.89 10.52 -5.82
N ARG A 20 5.88 11.30 -6.22
CA ARG A 20 5.70 12.68 -5.74
C ARG A 20 5.39 12.74 -4.26
N LEU A 21 4.50 11.87 -3.77
CA LEU A 21 4.11 11.81 -2.37
C LEU A 21 5.30 11.44 -1.48
N HIS A 22 6.00 10.34 -1.82
CA HIS A 22 7.16 9.87 -1.06
C HIS A 22 8.30 10.90 -1.07
N ALA A 23 8.54 11.60 -2.18
CA ALA A 23 9.56 12.65 -2.23
C ALA A 23 9.28 13.80 -1.23
N VAL A 24 8.02 14.14 -1.00
CA VAL A 24 7.64 15.15 0.01
C VAL A 24 7.72 14.55 1.42
N CYS A 25 7.22 13.33 1.63
CA CYS A 25 7.28 12.66 2.93
C CYS A 25 8.72 12.43 3.41
N ALA A 26 9.66 12.19 2.50
CA ALA A 26 11.08 12.01 2.82
C ALA A 26 11.74 13.27 3.42
N ARG A 27 11.08 14.44 3.34
CA ARG A 27 11.54 15.69 3.95
C ARG A 27 11.07 15.88 5.39
N LEU A 28 10.17 15.01 5.87
CA LEU A 28 9.66 15.03 7.24
C LEU A 28 10.56 14.21 8.15
N SER A 29 10.70 14.65 9.40
CA SER A 29 11.21 13.80 10.48
C SER A 29 10.23 12.66 10.80
N ASP A 30 10.71 11.63 11.48
CA ASP A 30 9.85 10.50 11.91
C ASP A 30 8.72 10.99 12.83
N ASP A 31 9.00 11.92 13.74
CA ASP A 31 7.99 12.54 14.62
C ASP A 31 6.91 13.27 13.81
N GLU A 32 7.29 14.04 12.79
CA GLU A 32 6.34 14.73 11.92
C GLU A 32 5.50 13.74 11.09
N LEU A 33 6.11 12.64 10.63
CA LEU A 33 5.44 11.59 9.86
C LEU A 33 4.40 10.85 10.72
N ARG A 34 4.72 10.63 12.01
CA ARG A 34 3.87 9.95 13.00
C ARG A 34 2.92 10.86 13.76
N ALA A 35 3.09 12.19 13.66
CA ALA A 35 2.28 13.15 14.39
C ALA A 35 0.76 12.94 14.16
N PRO A 36 -0.07 13.04 15.21
CA PRO A 36 -1.52 12.87 15.12
C PRO A 36 -2.17 13.85 14.15
N ARG A 37 -3.08 13.36 13.29
CA ARG A 37 -3.83 14.17 12.33
C ARG A 37 -5.28 13.70 12.24
N THR A 38 -6.17 14.59 11.81
CA THR A 38 -7.57 14.27 11.53
C THR A 38 -7.68 13.53 10.21
N SER A 39 -7.67 12.19 10.28
CA SER A 39 -7.81 11.28 9.14
C SER A 39 -8.27 9.91 9.62
N PHE A 40 -8.73 9.06 8.68
CA PHE A 40 -9.14 7.69 8.99
C PHE A 40 -7.99 6.86 9.60
N PHE A 41 -6.76 7.05 9.08
CA PHE A 41 -5.52 6.58 9.69
C PHE A 41 -4.83 7.80 10.30
N PRO A 42 -4.79 7.96 11.63
CA PRO A 42 -4.56 9.25 12.29
C PRO A 42 -3.09 9.73 12.28
N SER A 43 -2.33 9.44 11.22
CA SER A 43 -1.01 10.01 10.90
C SER A 43 -0.69 9.79 9.41
N ILE A 44 0.31 10.51 8.89
CA ILE A 44 0.82 10.27 7.52
C ILE A 44 1.41 8.85 7.44
N HIS A 45 2.21 8.46 8.43
CA HIS A 45 2.74 7.10 8.55
C HIS A 45 1.63 6.05 8.52
N GLY A 46 0.56 6.23 9.31
CA GLY A 46 -0.57 5.30 9.33
C GLY A 46 -1.24 5.14 7.97
N THR A 47 -1.40 6.25 7.24
CA THR A 47 -1.99 6.24 5.90
C THR A 47 -1.08 5.52 4.89
N LEU A 48 0.23 5.84 4.87
CA LEU A 48 1.19 5.19 3.98
C LEU A 48 1.34 3.69 4.25
N THR A 49 1.36 3.31 5.53
CA THR A 49 1.38 1.90 5.93
C THR A 49 0.13 1.18 5.45
N HIS A 50 -1.06 1.76 5.59
CA HIS A 50 -2.28 1.14 5.08
C HIS A 50 -2.22 0.93 3.56
N ILE A 51 -1.80 1.94 2.79
CA ILE A 51 -1.66 1.82 1.33
C ILE A 51 -0.70 0.69 0.96
N ALA A 52 0.49 0.64 1.60
CA ALA A 52 1.48 -0.39 1.31
C ALA A 52 0.99 -1.82 1.65
N LEU A 53 0.21 -1.96 2.73
CA LEU A 53 -0.38 -3.26 3.11
C LEU A 53 -1.45 -3.72 2.12
N ASP A 54 -2.29 -2.80 1.65
CA ASP A 54 -3.31 -3.11 0.65
C ASP A 54 -2.68 -3.45 -0.70
N ASP A 55 -1.66 -2.71 -1.14
CA ASP A 55 -0.89 -3.02 -2.36
C ASP A 55 -0.30 -4.44 -2.30
N ALA A 56 0.32 -4.81 -1.18
CA ALA A 56 0.86 -6.15 -0.96
C ALA A 56 -0.25 -7.21 -0.97
N TYR A 57 -1.40 -6.94 -0.32
CA TYR A 57 -2.53 -7.87 -0.28
C TYR A 57 -3.11 -8.15 -1.69
N TYR A 58 -3.28 -7.12 -2.52
CA TYR A 58 -3.81 -7.29 -3.87
C TYR A 58 -2.80 -7.90 -4.84
N LEU A 59 -1.52 -7.49 -4.77
CA LEU A 59 -0.47 -8.13 -5.55
C LEU A 59 -0.38 -9.61 -5.19
N GLU A 60 -0.45 -9.92 -3.90
CA GLU A 60 -0.62 -11.29 -3.48
C GLU A 60 -1.84 -11.92 -4.18
N GLY A 61 -3.07 -11.45 -3.96
CA GLY A 61 -4.25 -12.02 -4.62
C GLY A 61 -4.08 -12.29 -6.13
N LEU A 62 -3.47 -11.36 -6.87
CA LEU A 62 -3.19 -11.49 -8.30
C LEU A 62 -2.20 -12.60 -8.65
N GLU A 63 -1.05 -12.73 -7.98
CA GLU A 63 -0.12 -13.81 -8.35
C GLU A 63 -0.68 -15.19 -7.96
N ALA A 64 -1.56 -15.31 -6.97
CA ALA A 64 -2.25 -16.57 -6.68
C ALA A 64 -3.18 -16.97 -7.82
N LEU A 65 -3.92 -16.01 -8.37
CA LEU A 65 -4.77 -16.25 -9.53
C LEU A 65 -3.96 -16.62 -10.77
N ALA A 66 -2.75 -16.07 -10.90
CA ALA A 66 -1.84 -16.36 -12.02
C ALA A 66 -1.11 -17.71 -11.89
N ALA A 67 -0.84 -18.18 -10.66
CA ALA A 67 -0.09 -19.39 -10.40
C ALA A 67 -0.60 -20.14 -9.13
N PRO A 68 -1.76 -20.83 -9.25
CA PRO A 68 -2.48 -21.40 -8.10
C PRO A 68 -1.75 -22.54 -7.36
N GLU A 69 -0.74 -23.15 -7.99
CA GLU A 69 0.00 -24.29 -7.46
C GLU A 69 1.25 -23.93 -6.62
N GLN A 70 1.63 -22.65 -6.57
CA GLN A 70 2.62 -22.18 -5.59
C GLN A 70 1.94 -21.88 -4.24
N GLY A 71 1.95 -22.85 -3.33
CA GLY A 71 1.43 -22.71 -1.97
C GLY A 71 2.04 -21.49 -1.24
N ARG A 72 1.19 -20.56 -0.78
CA ARG A 72 1.63 -19.23 -0.35
C ARG A 72 1.63 -19.02 1.16
N ARG A 73 2.78 -18.58 1.67
CA ARG A 73 2.87 -17.77 2.90
C ARG A 73 2.42 -16.36 2.55
N CYS A 74 1.35 -15.90 3.17
CA CYS A 74 0.80 -14.55 2.97
C CYS A 74 1.63 -13.53 3.78
N LEU A 75 2.26 -12.55 3.10
CA LEU A 75 2.99 -11.47 3.78
C LEU A 75 1.99 -10.53 4.46
N ALA A 76 0.81 -10.33 3.88
CA ALA A 76 -0.28 -9.56 4.50
C ALA A 76 -0.75 -10.16 5.85
N THR A 77 -0.72 -11.49 6.04
CA THR A 77 -1.03 -12.11 7.35
C THR A 77 0.12 -11.97 8.36
N ARG A 78 1.37 -11.82 7.89
CA ARG A 78 2.51 -11.53 8.76
C ARG A 78 2.50 -10.07 9.21
N ALA A 79 2.25 -9.14 8.29
CA ALA A 79 2.14 -7.73 8.59
C ALA A 79 0.90 -7.39 9.43
N ARG A 80 -0.26 -8.04 9.21
CA ARG A 80 -1.44 -7.93 10.11
C ARG A 80 -1.15 -8.36 11.56
N ARG A 81 -0.17 -9.25 11.80
CA ARG A 81 0.23 -9.64 13.16
C ARG A 81 1.08 -8.56 13.84
N GLU A 82 1.83 -7.77 13.07
CA GLU A 82 2.66 -6.66 13.55
C GLU A 82 1.86 -5.36 13.68
N THR A 83 0.86 -5.14 12.83
CA THR A 83 -0.06 -3.99 12.87
C THR A 83 -1.44 -4.41 13.40
N ARG A 84 -1.58 -4.54 14.72
CA ARG A 84 -2.89 -4.74 15.41
C ARG A 84 -3.86 -3.53 15.29
N THR A 85 -3.69 -2.63 14.31
CA THR A 85 -4.34 -1.32 14.27
C THR A 85 -4.71 -0.88 12.84
N CYS A 86 -5.14 -1.80 12.00
CA CYS A 86 -5.82 -1.46 10.75
C CYS A 86 -7.31 -1.80 10.80
N ILE A 87 -7.95 -1.55 11.95
CA ILE A 87 -9.32 -1.01 12.11
C ILE A 87 -9.31 -0.26 13.46
#